data_AF-A0AA43JG34-F1
#
_entry.id   AF-A0AA43JG34-F1
#
_cell.length_a   1.000
_cell.length_b   1.000
_cell.length_c   1.000
_cell.angle_alpha   90.00
_cell.angle_beta   90.00
_cell.angle_gamma   90.00
#
_symmetry.space_group_name_H-M   'P 1'
#
loop_
_entity.id
_entity.type
_entity.pdbx_description
1 polymer ?
#
loop_
_entity_poly.entity_id
_entity_poly.type
_entity_poly.pdbx_seq_one_letter_code
_entity_poly.pdbx_strand_id
1 'polypeptide(L)' 'LGAPNLTDKTWLYSAAEPVIIETITKGRSNQMPAHQDLLGEARIHLLTAYVLSLSQTAK' A
#
# COMPACT_ATOMS: atom_id res chain seq x y z
N LEU A 1 -4.53 11.80 6.53
CA LEU A 1 -5.00 10.65 5.72
C LEU A 1 -3.76 9.91 5.23
N GLY A 2 -3.65 8.60 5.46
CA GLY A 2 -2.48 7.79 5.03
C GLY A 2 -1.73 7.06 6.13
N ALA A 3 -2.07 7.28 7.41
CA ALA A 3 -1.55 6.45 8.49
C ALA A 3 -2.29 5.09 8.51
N PRO A 4 -1.58 3.96 8.72
CA PRO A 4 -2.19 2.64 8.80
C PRO A 4 -3.04 2.50 10.08
N ASN A 5 -4.05 1.64 10.04
CA ASN A 5 -4.79 1.23 11.22
C ASN A 5 -4.00 0.13 11.96
N LEU A 6 -3.61 0.37 13.21
CA LEU A 6 -2.81 -0.59 13.99
C LEU A 6 -3.65 -1.67 14.70
N THR A 7 -4.98 -1.58 14.63
CA THR A 7 -5.90 -2.54 15.26
C THR A 7 -6.35 -3.65 14.31
N ASP A 8 -6.05 -3.54 13.02
CA ASP A 8 -6.41 -4.56 12.04
C ASP A 8 -5.33 -5.65 11.88
N LYS A 9 -5.59 -6.62 11.00
CA LYS A 9 -4.69 -7.74 10.72
C LYS A 9 -3.83 -7.50 9.46
N THR A 10 -3.90 -6.33 8.85
CA THR A 10 -3.29 -6.04 7.54
C THR A 10 -2.03 -5.21 7.73
N TRP A 11 -0.86 -5.87 7.62
CA TRP A 11 0.43 -5.24 7.86
C TRP A 11 1.25 -5.12 6.57
N LEU A 12 1.79 -3.93 6.29
CA LEU A 12 2.63 -3.69 5.11
C LEU A 12 4.04 -4.30 5.25
N TYR A 13 4.64 -4.23 6.44
CA TYR A 13 6.01 -4.69 6.68
C TYR A 13 6.07 -6.00 7.47
N SER A 14 5.30 -6.10 8.57
CA SER A 14 5.04 -7.31 9.36
C SER A 14 4.45 -6.89 10.72
N ALA A 15 3.72 -7.79 11.38
CA ALA A 15 3.27 -7.62 12.77
C ALA A 15 4.28 -8.17 13.81
N ALA A 16 5.46 -8.65 13.38
CA ALA A 16 6.46 -9.19 14.28
C ALA A 16 7.07 -8.09 15.17
N GLU A 17 7.22 -8.36 16.46
CA GLU A 17 7.80 -7.45 17.46
C GLU A 17 9.11 -6.76 17.01
N PRO A 18 10.13 -7.47 16.50
CA PRO A 18 11.36 -6.80 16.06
C PRO A 18 11.14 -5.79 14.92
N VAL A 19 10.18 -6.05 14.01
CA VAL A 19 9.86 -5.17 12.88
C VAL A 19 9.08 -3.94 13.34
N ILE A 20 8.23 -4.10 14.35
CA ILE A 20 7.51 -2.98 14.99
C ILE A 20 8.51 -2.07 15.71
N ILE A 21 9.43 -2.63 16.50
CA ILE A 21 10.49 -1.87 17.19
C ILE A 21 11.33 -1.09 16.18
N GLU A 22 11.75 -1.73 15.08
CA GLU A 22 12.51 -1.05 14.03
C GLU A 22 11.71 0.10 13.40
N THR A 23 10.43 -0.13 13.12
CA THR A 23 9.55 0.87 12.48
C THR A 23 9.30 2.08 13.39
N ILE A 24 9.19 1.87 14.70
CA ILE A 24 9.03 2.96 15.67
C ILE A 24 10.35 3.71 15.86
N THR A 25 11.48 3.00 15.98
CA THR A 25 12.78 3.60 16.31
C THR A 25 13.43 4.33 15.13
N LYS A 26 13.35 3.75 13.93
CA LYS A 26 13.98 4.32 12.71
C LYS A 26 12.99 5.08 11.84
N GLY A 27 11.69 4.93 12.09
CA GLY A 27 10.64 5.43 11.19
C GLY A 27 10.61 4.67 9.86
N ARG A 28 9.62 5.00 9.03
CA ARG A 28 9.51 4.54 7.63
C ARG A 28 9.02 5.70 6.77
N SER A 29 9.61 5.88 5.60
CA SER A 29 9.16 6.84 4.60
C SER A 29 8.77 6.08 3.34
N ASN A 30 7.47 5.84 3.18
CA ASN A 30 6.92 5.25 1.97
C ASN A 30 6.63 6.34 0.96
N GLN A 31 7.04 6.09 -0.28
CA GLN A 31 6.66 6.92 -1.42
C GLN A 31 6.10 6.01 -2.50
N MET A 32 4.87 6.30 -2.93
CA MET A 32 4.32 5.75 -4.15
C MET A 32 4.74 6.68 -5.29
N PRO A 33 5.57 6.24 -6.24
CA PRO A 33 5.97 7.07 -7.38
C PRO A 33 4.76 7.43 -8.25
N ALA A 34 4.80 8.60 -8.88
CA ALA A 34 3.80 8.96 -9.86
C ALA A 34 3.93 8.03 -11.09
N HIS A 35 2.83 7.36 -11.44
CA HIS A 35 2.81 6.45 -12.59
C HIS A 35 2.37 7.13 -13.91
N GLN A 36 2.04 8.43 -13.88
CA GLN A 36 1.55 9.19 -15.03
C GLN A 36 2.49 9.08 -16.24
N ASP A 37 3.76 9.44 -16.05
CA ASP A 37 4.75 9.45 -17.13
C ASP A 37 5.25 8.04 -17.50
N LEU A 38 5.10 7.08 -16.59
CA LEU A 38 5.54 5.69 -16.79
C LEU A 38 4.54 4.88 -17.63
N LEU A 39 3.25 5.05 -17.36
CA LEU A 39 2.20 4.19 -17.92
C LEU A 39 1.29 4.92 -18.89
N GLY A 40 1.11 6.24 -18.82
CA GLY A 40 0.14 6.95 -19.65
C GLY A 40 -1.31 6.63 -19.29
N GLU A 41 -2.22 7.52 -19.69
CA GLU A 41 -3.61 7.58 -19.18
C GLU A 41 -4.40 6.27 -19.39
N ALA A 42 -4.42 5.73 -20.61
CA ALA A 42 -5.19 4.52 -20.93
C ALA A 42 -4.79 3.30 -20.09
N ARG A 43 -3.49 3.10 -19.85
CA ARG A 43 -3.00 1.97 -19.05
C ARG A 43 -3.27 2.18 -17.55
N ILE A 44 -3.19 3.42 -17.07
CA ILE A 44 -3.56 3.75 -15.69
C ILE A 44 -5.03 3.43 -15.44
N HIS A 45 -5.93 3.78 -16.36
CA HIS A 45 -7.35 3.45 -16.23
C HIS A 45 -7.60 1.94 -16.15
N LEU A 46 -6.98 1.15 -17.05
CA LEU A 46 -7.12 -0.31 -17.03
C LEU A 46 -6.53 -0.92 -15.75
N LEU A 47 -5.35 -0.49 -15.32
CA LEU A 47 -4.72 -0.98 -14.10
C LEU A 47 -5.54 -0.63 -12.86
N THR A 48 -6.10 0.59 -12.80
CA THR A 48 -6.97 1.02 -11.70
C THR A 48 -8.23 0.16 -11.63
N ALA A 49 -8.86 -0.11 -12.79
CA ALA A 49 -10.02 -0.99 -12.85
C ALA A 49 -9.68 -2.42 -12.38
N TYR A 50 -8.49 -2.92 -12.73
CA TYR A 50 -8.01 -4.22 -12.29
C TYR A 50 -7.75 -4.28 -10.77
N VAL A 51 -7.04 -3.30 -10.20
CA VAL A 51 -6.80 -3.25 -8.75
C VAL A 51 -8.11 -3.14 -7.97
N LEU A 52 -9.07 -2.35 -8.48
CA LEU A 52 -10.39 -2.22 -7.88
C LEU A 52 -11.16 -3.55 -7.91
N SER A 53 -11.11 -4.31 -9.01
CA SER A 53 -11.80 -5.61 -9.09
C SER A 53 -11.23 -6.66 -8.14
N LEU A 54 -9.92 -6.62 -7.84
CA LEU A 54 -9.29 -7.49 -6.84
C LEU A 54 -9.88 -7.26 -5.45
N SER A 55 -10.16 -6.00 -5.09
CA SER A 55 -10.78 -5.67 -3.79
C SER A 55 -12.22 -6.16 -3.65
N GLN A 56 -12.93 -6.35 -4.77
CA GLN A 56 -14.33 -6.79 -4.79
C GLN A 56 -14.48 -8.30 -4.88
N THR A 57 -13.45 -8.99 -5.40
CA THR A 57 -13.43 -10.45 -5.54
C THR A 57 -12.98 -11.14 -4.25
N ALA A 58 -12.30 -10.43 -3.35
CA ALA A 58 -11.98 -10.91 -2.01
C ALA A 58 -13.24 -10.85 -1.11
N LYS A 59 -14.14 -11.81 -1.29
CA LYS A 59 -15.26 -12.07 -0.38
C LYS A 59 -15.25 -13.51 0.08
#